data_AF-X6P7A6-F1
#
_entry.id   AF-X6P7A6-F1
#
_cell.length_a   1.000
_cell.length_b   1.000
_cell.length_c   1.000
_cell.angle_alpha   90.00
_cell.angle_beta   90.00
_cell.angle_gamma   90.00
#
_symmetry.space_group_name_H-M   'P 1'
#
loop_
_entity.id
_entity.type
_entity.pdbx_description
1 polymer ?
#
loop_
_entity_poly.entity_id
_entity_poly.type
_entity_poly.pdbx_seq_one_letter_code
_entity_poly.pdbx_strand_id
1 'polypeptide(L)'
;LRYDIRYEICHVRELSEKTVSMLEAQLENVTIRDLSVNILSEWNQVGNDLQQLRQYPREVQDQVRSELSFFRGFPCKPLCLSTVTQHAHTDHVLLIDDDVIFQQNPFHLLMSEPYQQHGHIFFRDQLNIFQGFIDFLNRTYIPYATARLFPSYIYIYMYIYNNKFNIFTFLMIMIITYSDGTNASEIELAIKQRRHWLQQIPQILQTDWVGESATIVMNMGQHRDVMNILRDMHQKTRWRRNLYEKMVGDKETFWISMLLSGKRPYFNPYGLQIIGKLNPKDQVVCGGNGYATVIVQYFTPTYNTTPSIFYFNGRGIETMLRLSFAHNDTMDTVWSELQYISQHVAWHQKSVCRSIQQCIAFDHDSIAPTIQTLRTYKHIFTMSTPKMLIYKNGDLSENNTMIIFQFFFSLIINHPNNFRLKCKNDSIEFILTKLEAELFSSFENSYVQVMFFIKNET
;
A
#
# COMPACT_ATOMS: atom_id res chain seq x y z
N LEU A 1 6.03 -4.72 25.87
CA LEU A 1 7.10 -4.60 24.84
C LEU A 1 7.14 -3.14 24.41
N ARG A 2 8.31 -2.53 24.33
CA ARG A 2 8.50 -1.21 23.71
C ARG A 2 9.11 -1.47 22.34
N TYR A 3 8.46 -0.98 21.29
CA TYR A 3 8.98 -1.07 19.93
C TYR A 3 9.71 0.24 19.62
N ASP A 4 10.94 0.16 19.09
CA ASP A 4 11.57 1.31 18.43
C ASP A 4 10.93 1.46 17.04
N ILE A 5 10.16 2.53 16.86
CA ILE A 5 9.36 2.77 15.66
C ILE A 5 10.05 3.85 14.83
N ARG A 6 10.29 3.51 13.57
CA ARG A 6 10.76 4.46 12.55
C ARG A 6 9.70 4.59 11.47
N TYR A 7 9.52 5.79 10.99
CA TYR A 7 8.56 6.09 9.94
C TYR A 7 9.31 6.38 8.65
N GLU A 8 8.85 5.80 7.56
CA GLU A 8 9.35 6.15 6.24
C GLU A 8 8.21 6.63 5.35
N ILE A 9 8.36 7.85 4.83
CA ILE A 9 7.46 8.41 3.84
C ILE A 9 8.13 8.28 2.49
N CYS A 10 7.53 7.53 1.59
CA CYS A 10 8.06 7.36 0.24
C CYS A 10 7.25 8.15 -0.76
N HIS A 11 7.97 8.72 -1.72
CA HIS A 11 7.39 9.60 -2.72
C HIS A 11 8.27 9.53 -4.00
N VAL A 12 7.70 9.60 -5.19
CA VAL A 12 8.31 9.93 -6.49
C VAL A 12 8.10 11.42 -6.90
N ARG A 13 8.92 12.34 -6.35
CA ARG A 13 8.94 13.80 -6.67
C ARG A 13 7.68 14.62 -6.34
N GLU A 14 6.86 14.13 -5.43
CA GLU A 14 5.65 14.76 -4.93
C GLU A 14 5.92 15.82 -3.87
N LEU A 15 6.94 15.58 -3.05
CA LEU A 15 7.33 16.46 -1.98
C LEU A 15 8.49 17.35 -2.45
N SER A 16 8.37 18.65 -2.17
CA SER A 16 9.48 19.57 -2.37
C SER A 16 10.57 19.33 -1.31
N GLU A 17 11.83 19.64 -1.62
CA GLU A 17 12.94 19.55 -0.66
C GLU A 17 12.68 20.37 0.61
N LYS A 18 12.01 21.52 0.47
CA LYS A 18 11.57 22.35 1.61
C LYS A 18 10.54 21.62 2.47
N THR A 19 9.56 20.96 1.85
CA THR A 19 8.56 20.14 2.57
C THR A 19 9.23 18.97 3.27
N VAL A 20 10.15 18.27 2.60
CA VAL A 20 10.93 17.17 3.18
C VAL A 20 11.70 17.64 4.41
N SER A 21 12.50 18.70 4.26
CA SER A 21 13.31 19.26 5.35
C SER A 21 12.46 19.71 6.54
N MET A 22 11.31 20.33 6.26
CA MET A 22 10.37 20.75 7.31
C MET A 22 9.83 19.55 8.08
N LEU A 23 9.42 18.49 7.39
CA LEU A 23 8.85 17.30 8.02
C LEU A 23 9.90 16.53 8.83
N GLU A 24 11.10 16.34 8.30
CA GLU A 24 12.20 15.68 9.02
C GLU A 24 12.67 16.50 10.23
N ALA A 25 12.56 17.84 10.19
CA ALA A 25 12.86 18.70 11.33
C ALA A 25 11.77 18.68 12.41
N GLN A 26 10.51 18.47 12.03
CA GLN A 26 9.36 18.50 12.94
C GLN A 26 9.03 17.13 13.54
N LEU A 27 9.45 16.05 12.89
CA LEU A 27 9.04 14.70 13.25
C LEU A 27 10.24 13.85 13.62
N GLU A 28 10.26 13.39 14.87
CA GLU A 28 11.26 12.45 15.35
C GLU A 28 11.13 11.10 14.64
N ASN A 29 12.27 10.48 14.31
CA ASN A 29 12.34 9.15 13.70
C ASN A 29 11.59 8.99 12.37
N VAL A 30 11.42 10.07 11.60
CA VAL A 30 10.89 10.04 10.25
C VAL A 30 12.03 10.15 9.24
N THR A 31 11.98 9.35 8.17
CA THR A 31 12.82 9.49 6.98
C THR A 31 11.91 9.68 5.78
N ILE A 32 12.22 10.66 4.93
CA ILE A 32 11.45 10.88 3.70
C ILE A 32 12.31 10.55 2.49
N ARG A 33 11.82 9.63 1.65
CA ARG A 33 12.58 9.09 0.52
C ARG A 33 11.94 9.48 -0.80
N ASP A 34 12.72 10.18 -1.62
CA ASP A 34 12.41 10.38 -3.04
C ASP A 34 12.88 9.16 -3.86
N LEU A 35 11.95 8.26 -4.15
CA LEU A 35 12.16 7.06 -4.95
C LEU A 35 12.42 7.35 -6.43
N SER A 36 12.22 8.60 -6.90
CA SER A 36 12.55 8.95 -8.28
C SER A 36 14.02 8.74 -8.60
N VAL A 37 14.91 8.92 -7.63
CA VAL A 37 16.35 8.67 -7.80
C VAL A 37 16.59 7.19 -8.11
N ASN A 38 15.95 6.28 -7.38
CA ASN A 38 16.04 4.84 -7.63
C ASN A 38 15.50 4.50 -9.03
N ILE A 39 14.33 5.04 -9.39
CA ILE A 39 13.72 4.82 -10.70
C ILE A 39 14.64 5.32 -11.82
N LEU A 40 15.21 6.52 -11.69
CA LEU A 40 16.12 7.11 -12.67
C LEU A 40 17.45 6.36 -12.75
N SER A 41 17.96 5.85 -11.63
CA SER A 41 19.23 5.10 -11.59
C SER A 41 19.16 3.78 -12.38
N GLU A 42 17.98 3.13 -12.43
CA GLU A 42 17.77 1.95 -13.28
C GLU A 42 17.87 2.28 -14.78
N TRP A 43 17.71 3.56 -15.12
CA TRP A 43 17.94 4.09 -16.45
C TRP A 43 19.38 4.56 -16.53
N ASN A 44 20.31 3.60 -16.63
CA ASN A 44 21.77 3.75 -16.76
C ASN A 44 22.24 4.92 -17.65
N GLN A 45 21.38 5.44 -18.52
CA GLN A 45 21.67 6.55 -19.40
C GLN A 45 21.44 7.93 -18.78
N VAL A 46 20.52 8.14 -17.83
CA VAL A 46 20.00 9.48 -17.49
C VAL A 46 20.67 10.17 -16.30
N GLY A 47 21.49 9.45 -15.52
CA GLY A 47 22.02 9.99 -14.26
C GLY A 47 20.89 10.29 -13.24
N ASN A 48 21.25 10.84 -12.08
CA ASN A 48 20.29 11.10 -11.00
C ASN A 48 19.53 12.44 -11.14
N ASP A 49 19.81 13.22 -12.18
CA ASP A 49 19.32 14.59 -12.35
C ASP A 49 18.41 14.75 -13.57
N LEU A 50 17.14 15.11 -13.32
CA LEU A 50 16.15 15.38 -14.37
C LEU A 50 16.52 16.56 -15.28
N GLN A 51 17.41 17.46 -14.86
CA GLN A 51 17.93 18.50 -15.75
C GLN A 51 18.75 17.90 -16.89
N GLN A 52 19.49 16.81 -16.61
CA GLN A 52 20.23 16.07 -17.63
C GLN A 52 19.29 15.38 -18.62
N LEU A 53 18.07 15.00 -18.20
CA LEU A 53 17.06 14.41 -19.09
C LEU A 53 16.79 15.29 -20.33
N ARG A 54 16.93 16.63 -20.22
CA ARG A 54 16.72 17.55 -21.35
C ARG A 54 17.73 17.34 -22.49
N GLN A 55 18.87 16.73 -22.22
CA GLN A 55 19.92 16.45 -23.20
C GLN A 55 19.64 15.19 -24.04
N TYR A 56 18.66 14.36 -23.63
CA TYR A 56 18.32 13.11 -24.31
C TYR A 56 17.24 13.31 -25.38
N PRO A 57 17.15 12.42 -26.38
CA PRO A 57 16.06 12.42 -27.36
C PRO A 57 14.68 12.42 -26.69
N ARG A 58 13.70 13.11 -27.30
CA ARG A 58 12.34 13.26 -26.75
C ARG A 58 11.71 11.93 -26.33
N GLU A 59 11.91 10.89 -27.15
CA GLU A 59 11.42 9.53 -26.89
C GLU A 59 11.90 8.99 -25.52
N VAL A 60 13.17 9.21 -25.18
CA VAL A 60 13.74 8.81 -23.88
C VAL A 60 13.12 9.62 -22.75
N GLN A 61 12.95 10.94 -22.95
CA GLN A 61 12.32 11.81 -21.95
C GLN A 61 10.88 11.38 -21.64
N ASP A 62 10.10 11.10 -22.69
CA ASP A 62 8.70 10.70 -22.56
C ASP A 62 8.58 9.33 -21.91
N GLN A 63 9.51 8.42 -22.21
CA GLN A 63 9.55 7.11 -21.57
C GLN A 63 9.89 7.22 -20.07
N VAL A 64 10.83 8.09 -19.68
CA VAL A 64 11.15 8.34 -18.26
C VAL A 64 9.97 8.99 -17.53
N ARG A 65 9.33 10.01 -18.14
CA ARG A 65 8.14 10.64 -17.56
C ARG A 65 7.01 9.64 -17.36
N SER A 66 6.83 8.72 -18.31
CA SER A 66 5.84 7.64 -18.20
C SER A 66 6.12 6.70 -17.03
N GLU A 67 7.38 6.30 -16.80
CA GLU A 67 7.71 5.49 -15.61
C GLU A 67 7.55 6.25 -14.30
N LEU A 68 7.98 7.51 -14.22
CA LEU A 68 7.77 8.33 -13.02
C LEU A 68 6.28 8.47 -12.73
N SER A 69 5.46 8.71 -13.75
CA SER A 69 4.00 8.75 -13.63
C SER A 69 3.42 7.42 -13.13
N PHE A 70 3.91 6.29 -13.65
CA PHE A 70 3.52 4.96 -13.19
C PHE A 70 3.81 4.76 -11.70
N PHE A 71 5.01 5.11 -11.24
CA PHE A 71 5.40 4.92 -9.84
C PHE A 71 4.85 5.97 -8.87
N ARG A 72 4.32 7.09 -9.35
CA ARG A 72 3.50 8.02 -8.53
C ARG A 72 2.15 7.43 -8.12
N GLY A 73 1.75 6.31 -8.73
CA GLY A 73 0.53 5.58 -8.37
C GLY A 73 0.79 4.45 -7.37
N PHE A 74 -0.07 3.44 -7.43
CA PHE A 74 0.02 2.20 -6.65
C PHE A 74 1.41 1.55 -6.54
N PRO A 75 2.23 1.50 -7.62
CA PRO A 75 3.56 0.87 -7.58
C PRO A 75 4.58 1.55 -6.64
N CYS A 76 4.27 2.73 -6.09
CA CYS A 76 5.12 3.40 -5.09
C CYS A 76 5.34 2.53 -3.85
N LYS A 77 4.30 1.87 -3.33
CA LYS A 77 4.37 1.07 -2.10
C LYS A 77 5.36 -0.09 -2.19
N PRO A 78 5.26 -1.01 -3.17
CA PRO A 78 6.22 -2.11 -3.26
C PRO A 78 7.63 -1.62 -3.57
N LEU A 79 7.80 -0.54 -4.34
CA LEU A 79 9.12 0.05 -4.59
C LEU A 79 9.73 0.59 -3.29
N CYS A 80 8.96 1.37 -2.52
CA CYS A 80 9.36 1.86 -1.20
C CYS A 80 9.82 0.70 -0.32
N LEU A 81 8.98 -0.33 -0.18
CA LEU A 81 9.27 -1.48 0.68
C LEU A 81 10.58 -2.17 0.29
N SER A 82 10.83 -2.25 -1.02
CA SER A 82 12.05 -2.86 -1.55
C SER A 82 13.33 -2.05 -1.28
N THR A 83 13.25 -0.71 -1.25
CA THR A 83 14.43 0.14 -1.00
C THR A 83 14.79 0.17 0.47
N VAL A 84 13.80 0.06 1.37
CA VAL A 84 14.09 0.09 2.80
C VAL A 84 14.95 -1.09 3.24
N THR A 85 14.81 -2.24 2.59
CA THR A 85 15.64 -3.43 2.85
C THR A 85 17.13 -3.22 2.65
N GLN A 86 17.53 -2.23 1.83
CA GLN A 86 18.94 -1.95 1.56
C GLN A 86 19.56 -1.04 2.61
N HIS A 87 18.75 -0.30 3.37
CA HIS A 87 19.22 0.81 4.19
C HIS A 87 18.80 0.73 5.66
N ALA A 88 17.82 -0.11 6.00
CA ALA A 88 17.31 -0.21 7.35
C ALA A 88 17.65 -1.56 8.00
N HIS A 89 18.22 -1.49 9.21
CA HIS A 89 18.39 -2.65 10.11
C HIS A 89 17.07 -2.98 10.82
N THR A 90 16.03 -3.30 10.06
CA THR A 90 14.67 -3.48 10.57
C THR A 90 14.16 -4.88 10.24
N ASP A 91 13.66 -5.58 11.25
CA ASP A 91 13.17 -6.94 11.09
C ASP A 91 11.70 -6.98 10.72
N HIS A 92 10.92 -5.95 11.08
CA HIS A 92 9.48 -5.95 10.88
C HIS A 92 9.01 -4.67 10.18
N VAL A 93 8.06 -4.84 9.27
CA VAL A 93 7.43 -3.76 8.52
C VAL A 93 5.93 -3.86 8.62
N LEU A 94 5.33 -2.68 8.76
CA LEU A 94 3.90 -2.45 8.67
C LEU A 94 3.68 -1.36 7.62
N LEU A 95 3.18 -1.72 6.44
CA LEU A 95 2.71 -0.77 5.42
C LEU A 95 1.27 -0.42 5.71
N ILE A 96 0.91 0.86 5.62
CA ILE A 96 -0.43 1.35 5.92
C ILE A 96 -0.83 2.42 4.90
N ASP A 97 -2.05 2.34 4.37
CA ASP A 97 -2.58 3.43 3.55
C ASP A 97 -2.87 4.68 4.38
N ASP A 98 -2.81 5.83 3.75
CA ASP A 98 -3.08 7.10 4.42
C ASP A 98 -4.53 7.15 4.92
N ASP A 99 -5.48 6.47 4.28
CA ASP A 99 -6.88 6.46 4.68
C ASP A 99 -7.29 5.39 5.70
N VAL A 100 -6.32 4.73 6.35
CA VAL A 100 -6.59 3.75 7.41
C VAL A 100 -6.82 4.41 8.78
N ILE A 101 -7.88 4.00 9.46
CA ILE A 101 -8.15 4.30 10.87
C ILE A 101 -8.27 3.00 11.65
N PHE A 102 -7.26 2.70 12.47
CA PHE A 102 -7.29 1.55 13.37
C PHE A 102 -8.31 1.72 14.50
N GLN A 103 -9.03 0.64 14.79
CA GLN A 103 -9.94 0.49 15.94
C GLN A 103 -9.32 -0.41 17.03
N GLN A 104 -8.21 -1.07 16.71
CA GLN A 104 -7.40 -1.85 17.64
C GLN A 104 -5.95 -1.38 17.56
N ASN A 105 -5.15 -1.69 18.58
CA ASN A 105 -3.71 -1.46 18.51
C ASN A 105 -3.11 -2.29 17.36
N PRO A 106 -2.52 -1.67 16.32
CA PRO A 106 -1.99 -2.40 15.17
C PRO A 106 -0.82 -3.33 15.51
N PHE A 107 -0.11 -3.08 16.62
CA PHE A 107 0.97 -3.95 17.09
C PHE A 107 0.48 -5.32 17.57
N HIS A 108 -0.83 -5.50 17.79
CA HIS A 108 -1.40 -6.83 18.04
C HIS A 108 -1.18 -7.78 16.86
N LEU A 109 -1.00 -7.29 15.63
CA LEU A 109 -0.64 -8.13 14.50
C LEU A 109 0.69 -8.85 14.75
N LEU A 110 1.70 -8.15 15.28
CA LEU A 110 3.02 -8.72 15.55
C LEU A 110 2.99 -9.78 16.65
N MET A 111 2.07 -9.65 17.60
CA MET A 111 1.91 -10.58 18.72
C MET A 111 0.96 -11.74 18.40
N SER A 112 0.28 -11.68 17.26
CA SER A 112 -0.71 -12.69 16.89
C SER A 112 -0.05 -14.01 16.50
N GLU A 113 -0.74 -15.11 16.78
CA GLU A 113 -0.28 -16.46 16.43
C GLU A 113 0.00 -16.61 14.93
N PRO A 114 -0.84 -16.10 14.00
CA PRO A 114 -0.53 -16.17 12.58
C PRO A 114 0.77 -15.45 12.18
N TYR A 115 1.06 -14.28 12.77
CA TYR A 115 2.31 -13.58 12.46
C TYR A 115 3.53 -14.32 13.00
N GLN A 116 3.44 -14.87 14.22
CA GLN A 116 4.52 -15.66 14.80
C GLN A 116 4.80 -16.93 13.97
N GLN A 117 3.75 -17.55 13.42
CA GLN A 117 3.88 -18.75 12.60
C GLN A 117 4.41 -18.47 11.19
N HIS A 118 3.93 -17.39 10.55
CA HIS A 118 4.16 -17.16 9.12
C HIS A 118 5.17 -16.05 8.83
N GLY A 119 5.45 -15.18 9.81
CA GLY A 119 6.24 -13.98 9.62
C GLY A 119 5.51 -12.89 8.83
N HIS A 120 4.25 -13.06 8.44
CA HIS A 120 3.49 -12.07 7.68
C HIS A 120 1.99 -12.27 7.81
N ILE A 121 1.23 -11.19 7.57
CA ILE A 121 -0.24 -11.22 7.48
C ILE A 121 -0.66 -10.34 6.31
N PHE A 122 -1.44 -10.92 5.40
CA PHE A 122 -2.18 -10.19 4.37
C PHE A 122 -3.66 -10.14 4.71
N PHE A 123 -4.35 -9.08 4.29
CA PHE A 123 -5.80 -9.00 4.41
C PHE A 123 -6.47 -9.30 3.07
N ARG A 124 -7.75 -9.68 3.13
CA ARG A 124 -8.53 -10.04 1.95
C ARG A 124 -9.21 -8.83 1.36
N ASP A 125 -9.16 -8.70 0.05
CA ASP A 125 -9.96 -7.71 -0.68
C ASP A 125 -11.29 -8.31 -1.15
N GLN A 126 -12.11 -7.48 -1.80
CA GLN A 126 -13.29 -7.90 -2.54
C GLN A 126 -12.94 -8.87 -3.66
N LEU A 127 -13.81 -9.87 -3.85
CA LEU A 127 -13.76 -10.71 -5.04
C LEU A 127 -14.33 -9.95 -6.21
N ASN A 128 -13.47 -9.64 -7.17
CA ASN A 128 -13.88 -9.40 -8.55
C ASN A 128 -13.28 -10.48 -9.45
N ILE A 129 -13.93 -10.66 -10.60
CA ILE A 129 -13.57 -11.66 -11.59
C ILE A 129 -12.90 -10.92 -12.73
N PHE A 130 -11.65 -11.26 -13.01
CA PHE A 130 -10.90 -10.81 -14.16
C PHE A 130 -10.46 -12.03 -14.96
N GLN A 131 -11.25 -12.42 -15.96
CA GLN A 131 -11.10 -13.70 -16.66
C GLN A 131 -9.65 -13.96 -17.11
N GLY A 132 -8.94 -14.76 -16.32
CA GLY A 132 -7.65 -15.35 -16.66
C GLY A 132 -6.42 -14.79 -15.92
N PHE A 133 -6.53 -13.96 -14.88
CA PHE A 133 -5.33 -13.58 -14.13
C PHE A 133 -4.73 -14.76 -13.36
N ILE A 134 -5.54 -15.55 -12.65
CA ILE A 134 -5.03 -16.76 -11.97
C ILE A 134 -4.49 -17.78 -12.97
N ASP A 135 -5.16 -17.94 -14.12
CA ASP A 135 -4.65 -18.80 -15.20
C ASP A 135 -3.32 -18.29 -15.76
N PHE A 136 -3.19 -16.97 -15.97
CA PHE A 136 -1.94 -16.34 -16.37
C PHE A 136 -0.84 -16.56 -15.33
N LEU A 137 -1.12 -16.39 -14.04
CA LEU A 137 -0.17 -16.67 -12.97
C LEU A 137 0.30 -18.11 -13.02
N ASN A 138 -0.65 -19.05 -13.06
CA ASN A 138 -0.38 -20.48 -13.01
C ASN A 138 0.37 -20.99 -14.25
N ARG A 139 -0.06 -20.58 -15.45
CA ARG A 139 0.44 -21.12 -16.72
C ARG A 139 1.66 -20.37 -17.25
N THR A 140 1.77 -19.07 -16.98
CA THR A 140 2.76 -18.20 -17.62
C THR A 140 3.71 -17.57 -16.60
N TYR A 141 3.18 -16.85 -15.61
CA TYR A 141 4.03 -16.01 -14.75
C TYR A 141 4.88 -16.83 -13.77
N ILE A 142 4.30 -17.82 -13.08
CA ILE A 142 5.03 -18.66 -12.11
C ILE A 142 6.20 -19.40 -12.79
N PRO A 143 6.00 -20.11 -13.93
CA PRO A 143 7.12 -20.74 -14.63
C PRO A 143 8.22 -19.76 -15.03
N TYR A 144 7.84 -18.61 -15.60
CA TYR A 144 8.77 -17.58 -16.03
C TYR A 144 9.59 -17.02 -14.86
N ALA A 145 8.91 -16.54 -13.82
CA ALA A 145 9.54 -15.91 -12.68
C ALA A 145 10.40 -16.92 -11.90
N THR A 146 9.91 -18.15 -11.73
CA THR A 146 10.69 -19.21 -11.05
C THR A 146 11.98 -19.49 -11.81
N ALA A 147 11.94 -19.69 -13.13
CA ALA A 147 13.14 -19.94 -13.92
C ALA A 147 14.17 -18.79 -13.84
N ARG A 148 13.71 -17.53 -13.83
CA ARG A 148 14.57 -16.34 -13.70
C ARG A 148 15.30 -16.27 -12.35
N LEU A 149 14.71 -16.83 -11.29
CA LEU A 149 15.34 -16.87 -9.96
C LEU A 149 16.50 -17.88 -9.85
N PHE A 150 16.75 -18.70 -10.88
CA PHE A 150 17.91 -19.60 -10.97
C PHE A 150 18.93 -19.04 -12.00
N PRO A 151 19.90 -18.20 -11.56
CA PRO A 151 20.71 -17.36 -12.45
C PRO A 151 21.67 -18.09 -13.40
N SER A 152 21.97 -19.38 -13.17
CA SER A 152 22.88 -20.19 -13.99
C SER A 152 22.41 -20.44 -15.43
N TYR A 153 21.19 -20.01 -15.81
CA TYR A 153 20.53 -20.44 -17.05
C TYR A 153 20.11 -19.31 -18.01
N ILE A 154 20.48 -18.06 -17.72
CA ILE A 154 19.92 -16.88 -18.42
C ILE A 154 20.54 -16.59 -19.81
N TYR A 155 21.64 -17.24 -20.22
CA TYR A 155 22.38 -16.82 -21.42
C TYR A 155 21.75 -17.17 -22.78
N ILE A 156 20.78 -18.10 -22.87
CA ILE A 156 20.17 -18.49 -24.16
C ILE A 156 18.90 -17.68 -24.47
N TYR A 157 18.33 -16.98 -23.48
CA TYR A 157 16.97 -16.46 -23.56
C TYR A 157 16.81 -15.15 -24.36
N MET A 158 17.87 -14.34 -24.52
CA MET A 158 17.75 -12.98 -25.05
C MET A 158 17.88 -12.84 -26.57
N TYR A 159 18.39 -13.84 -27.30
CA TYR A 159 18.69 -13.67 -28.73
C TYR A 159 17.53 -14.00 -29.71
N ILE A 160 16.42 -14.59 -29.24
CA ILE A 160 15.39 -15.19 -30.13
C ILE A 160 14.05 -14.42 -30.11
N TYR A 161 14.02 -13.15 -29.74
CA TYR A 161 12.75 -12.42 -29.52
C TYR A 161 12.43 -11.31 -30.52
N ASN A 162 12.81 -11.48 -31.79
CA ASN A 162 12.50 -10.47 -32.81
C ASN A 162 11.52 -10.87 -33.92
N ASN A 163 10.90 -12.06 -33.91
CA ASN A 163 9.82 -12.34 -34.87
C ASN A 163 8.82 -13.38 -34.39
N LYS A 164 7.53 -13.03 -34.53
CA LYS A 164 6.29 -13.81 -34.39
C LYS A 164 6.47 -15.33 -34.28
N PHE A 165 6.33 -15.92 -33.09
CA PHE A 165 6.13 -17.37 -32.94
C PHE A 165 5.19 -17.76 -31.78
N ASN A 166 4.55 -18.91 -31.98
CA ASN A 166 3.45 -19.50 -31.20
C ASN A 166 3.94 -20.06 -29.84
N ILE A 167 3.17 -19.85 -28.76
CA ILE A 167 3.51 -20.19 -27.35
C ILE A 167 3.89 -21.67 -27.15
N PHE A 168 3.39 -22.57 -28.00
CA PHE A 168 3.66 -24.01 -27.89
C PHE A 168 5.10 -24.40 -28.26
N THR A 169 5.71 -23.72 -29.23
CA THR A 169 7.10 -23.98 -29.65
C THR A 169 8.11 -23.46 -28.61
N PHE A 170 7.72 -22.42 -27.86
CA PHE A 170 8.51 -21.78 -26.81
C PHE A 170 8.74 -22.68 -25.57
N LEU A 171 7.73 -23.43 -25.15
CA LEU A 171 7.86 -24.38 -24.04
C LEU A 171 8.74 -25.59 -24.39
N MET A 172 8.71 -26.00 -25.67
CA MET A 172 9.48 -27.14 -26.18
C MET A 172 10.99 -26.83 -26.28
N ILE A 173 11.35 -25.63 -26.74
CA ILE A 173 12.77 -25.20 -26.84
C ILE A 173 13.40 -24.97 -25.45
N MET A 174 12.60 -24.50 -24.48
CA MET A 174 13.01 -24.41 -23.08
C MET A 174 13.49 -25.75 -22.52
N ILE A 175 12.93 -26.89 -22.95
CA ILE A 175 13.26 -28.23 -22.45
C ILE A 175 14.49 -28.83 -23.19
N ILE A 176 14.80 -28.40 -24.42
CA ILE A 176 15.81 -29.06 -25.26
C ILE A 176 17.25 -28.57 -24.99
N THR A 177 17.46 -27.45 -24.32
CA THR A 177 18.82 -26.89 -24.08
C THR A 177 19.38 -27.10 -22.66
N TYR A 178 18.84 -28.06 -21.90
CA TYR A 178 19.38 -28.47 -20.59
C TYR A 178 20.53 -29.48 -20.75
N SER A 179 21.78 -29.02 -20.78
CA SER A 179 22.94 -29.92 -20.94
C SER A 179 23.53 -30.49 -19.64
N ASP A 180 22.96 -30.19 -18.47
CA ASP A 180 23.28 -30.89 -17.22
C ASP A 180 21.97 -31.13 -16.46
N GLY A 181 21.44 -32.35 -16.55
CA GLY A 181 20.08 -32.72 -16.13
C GLY A 181 19.76 -32.58 -14.63
N THR A 182 20.66 -32.05 -13.80
CA THR A 182 20.46 -31.89 -12.35
C THR A 182 19.58 -30.69 -11.99
N ASN A 183 19.53 -29.63 -12.80
CA ASN A 183 18.84 -28.39 -12.39
C ASN A 183 17.44 -28.20 -13.02
N ALA A 184 17.13 -28.91 -14.10
CA ALA A 184 15.79 -28.87 -14.71
C ALA A 184 14.72 -29.45 -13.77
N SER A 185 15.06 -30.53 -13.07
CA SER A 185 14.18 -31.18 -12.08
C SER A 185 13.92 -30.27 -10.87
N GLU A 186 14.92 -29.50 -10.42
CA GLU A 186 14.78 -28.53 -9.33
C GLU A 186 13.83 -27.38 -9.70
N ILE A 187 13.98 -26.81 -10.90
CA ILE A 187 13.08 -25.76 -11.39
C ILE A 187 11.66 -26.30 -11.53
N GLU A 188 11.49 -27.51 -12.08
CA GLU A 188 10.17 -28.13 -12.20
C GLU A 188 9.51 -28.37 -10.83
N LEU A 189 10.28 -28.87 -9.86
CA LEU A 189 9.81 -29.06 -8.48
C LEU A 189 9.43 -27.72 -7.84
N ALA A 190 10.25 -26.68 -8.03
CA ALA A 190 10.00 -25.32 -7.56
C ALA A 190 8.70 -24.74 -8.15
N ILE A 191 8.45 -24.94 -9.45
CA ILE A 191 7.21 -24.53 -10.13
C ILE A 191 6.02 -25.32 -9.56
N LYS A 192 6.14 -26.65 -9.42
CA LYS A 192 5.09 -27.51 -8.86
C LYS A 192 4.70 -27.08 -7.45
N GLN A 193 5.67 -26.79 -6.60
CA GLN A 193 5.45 -26.30 -5.23
C GLN A 193 4.68 -24.97 -5.23
N ARG A 194 5.09 -24.00 -6.06
CA ARG A 194 4.43 -22.68 -6.13
C ARG A 194 3.00 -22.79 -6.65
N ARG A 195 2.75 -23.64 -7.65
CA ARG A 195 1.39 -23.93 -8.12
C ARG A 195 0.54 -24.60 -7.05
N HIS A 196 1.13 -25.51 -6.28
CA HIS A 196 0.45 -26.13 -5.17
C HIS A 196 0.06 -25.09 -4.11
N TRP A 197 0.97 -24.19 -3.71
CA TRP A 197 0.66 -23.09 -2.79
C TRP A 197 -0.40 -22.12 -3.31
N LEU A 198 -0.38 -21.82 -4.62
CA LEU A 198 -1.43 -21.02 -5.25
C LEU A 198 -2.80 -21.68 -5.03
N GLN A 199 -2.91 -22.98 -5.30
CA GLN A 199 -4.14 -23.75 -5.11
C GLN A 199 -4.61 -23.86 -3.65
N GLN A 200 -3.68 -23.70 -2.69
CA GLN A 200 -4.00 -23.71 -1.26
C GLN A 200 -4.56 -22.38 -0.75
N ILE A 201 -4.61 -21.34 -1.58
CA ILE A 201 -5.28 -20.08 -1.23
C ILE A 201 -6.80 -20.30 -1.33
N PRO A 202 -7.56 -20.10 -0.23
CA PRO A 202 -9.01 -20.31 -0.24
C PRO A 202 -9.69 -19.48 -1.33
N GLN A 203 -10.58 -20.11 -2.10
CA GLN A 203 -11.34 -19.49 -3.20
C GLN A 203 -10.49 -18.90 -4.34
N ILE A 204 -9.20 -19.22 -4.46
CA ILE A 204 -8.32 -18.71 -5.54
C ILE A 204 -8.86 -19.01 -6.96
N LEU A 205 -9.64 -20.07 -7.14
CA LEU A 205 -10.24 -20.40 -8.45
C LEU A 205 -11.57 -19.67 -8.70
N GLN A 206 -12.11 -19.00 -7.69
CA GLN A 206 -13.38 -18.27 -7.75
C GLN A 206 -13.18 -16.76 -7.90
N THR A 207 -11.92 -16.32 -7.92
CA THR A 207 -11.55 -14.92 -8.03
C THR A 207 -10.21 -14.77 -8.69
N ASP A 208 -9.96 -13.57 -9.19
CA ASP A 208 -8.63 -13.15 -9.57
C ASP A 208 -7.95 -12.33 -8.47
N TRP A 209 -8.68 -11.89 -7.42
CA TRP A 209 -8.21 -10.91 -6.45
C TRP A 209 -8.40 -11.43 -5.03
N VAL A 210 -7.28 -11.58 -4.29
CA VAL A 210 -7.27 -12.21 -2.97
C VAL A 210 -6.71 -11.29 -1.89
N GLY A 211 -5.90 -10.29 -2.26
CA GLY A 211 -5.19 -9.44 -1.34
C GLY A 211 -5.61 -7.98 -1.43
N GLU A 212 -5.71 -7.33 -0.27
CA GLU A 212 -5.72 -5.87 -0.15
C GLU A 212 -4.31 -5.38 0.23
N SER A 213 -4.08 -4.07 0.15
CA SER A 213 -2.77 -3.47 0.48
C SER A 213 -2.87 -2.25 1.38
N ALA A 214 -4.04 -1.99 1.97
CA ALA A 214 -4.15 -0.91 2.93
C ALA A 214 -3.45 -1.25 4.23
N THR A 215 -3.24 -2.53 4.56
CA THR A 215 -2.36 -2.92 5.66
C THR A 215 -1.59 -4.19 5.33
N ILE A 216 -0.26 -4.12 5.33
CA ILE A 216 0.61 -5.28 5.12
C ILE A 216 1.59 -5.38 6.27
N VAL A 217 1.69 -6.55 6.89
CA VAL A 217 2.69 -6.82 7.93
C VAL A 217 3.62 -7.92 7.50
N MET A 218 4.92 -7.68 7.61
CA MET A 218 5.92 -8.68 7.24
C MET A 218 7.17 -8.60 8.12
N ASN A 219 7.74 -9.76 8.43
CA ASN A 219 9.04 -9.94 9.03
C ASN A 219 10.08 -9.98 7.90
N MET A 220 10.64 -8.83 7.60
CA MET A 220 11.65 -8.62 6.57
C MET A 220 12.89 -9.49 6.78
N GLY A 221 13.28 -9.70 8.04
CA GLY A 221 14.41 -10.56 8.41
C GLY A 221 14.21 -11.99 7.92
N GLN A 222 12.99 -12.52 8.10
CA GLN A 222 12.59 -13.85 7.63
C GLN A 222 12.25 -13.89 6.13
N HIS A 223 11.97 -12.76 5.50
CA HIS A 223 11.43 -12.64 4.14
C HIS A 223 12.31 -11.81 3.18
N ARG A 224 13.64 -11.85 3.34
CA ARG A 224 14.57 -11.11 2.45
C ARG A 224 14.46 -11.49 0.97
N ASP A 225 14.25 -12.77 0.68
CA ASP A 225 13.99 -13.32 -0.65
C ASP A 225 12.73 -12.72 -1.28
N VAL A 226 11.64 -12.63 -0.50
CA VAL A 226 10.37 -12.01 -0.92
C VAL A 226 10.61 -10.57 -1.37
N MET A 227 11.42 -9.81 -0.63
CA MET A 227 11.67 -8.41 -0.94
C MET A 227 12.53 -8.20 -2.18
N ASN A 228 13.50 -9.09 -2.41
CA ASN A 228 14.26 -9.09 -3.65
C ASN A 228 13.37 -9.43 -4.86
N ILE A 229 12.46 -10.39 -4.70
CA ILE A 229 11.48 -10.74 -5.74
C ILE A 229 10.53 -9.56 -5.98
N LEU A 230 9.99 -8.96 -4.91
CA LEU A 230 9.10 -7.82 -5.01
C LEU A 230 9.79 -6.66 -5.76
N ARG A 231 11.07 -6.41 -5.48
CA ARG A 231 11.87 -5.45 -6.25
C ARG A 231 11.95 -5.84 -7.73
N ASP A 232 12.39 -7.05 -8.06
CA ASP A 232 12.56 -7.53 -9.45
C ASP A 232 11.24 -7.48 -10.25
N MET A 233 10.11 -7.77 -9.60
CA MET A 233 8.77 -7.64 -10.20
C MET A 233 8.46 -6.20 -10.66
N HIS A 234 9.03 -5.20 -9.98
CA HIS A 234 8.85 -3.78 -10.25
C HIS A 234 9.95 -3.16 -11.10
N GLN A 235 11.07 -3.85 -11.33
CA GLN A 235 12.11 -3.38 -12.24
C GLN A 235 11.57 -3.26 -13.68
N LYS A 236 12.23 -2.42 -14.50
CA LYS A 236 11.87 -2.19 -15.91
C LYS A 236 12.01 -3.46 -16.76
N THR A 237 10.98 -4.30 -16.73
CA THR A 237 10.88 -5.51 -17.54
C THR A 237 9.59 -5.48 -18.36
N ARG A 238 9.61 -6.11 -19.54
CA ARG A 238 8.38 -6.39 -20.32
C ARG A 238 7.35 -7.15 -19.49
N TRP A 239 7.83 -7.95 -18.53
CA TRP A 239 7.00 -8.78 -17.66
C TRP A 239 6.27 -8.00 -16.58
N ARG A 240 6.84 -6.90 -16.06
CA ARG A 240 6.11 -5.96 -15.20
C ARG A 240 4.87 -5.44 -15.93
N ARG A 241 5.01 -4.99 -17.18
CA ARG A 241 3.86 -4.46 -17.95
C ARG A 241 2.79 -5.52 -18.16
N ASN A 242 3.18 -6.72 -18.60
CA ASN A 242 2.23 -7.84 -18.76
C ASN A 242 1.52 -8.20 -17.44
N LEU A 243 2.23 -8.13 -16.31
CA LEU A 243 1.65 -8.39 -14.99
C LEU A 243 0.63 -7.31 -14.62
N TYR A 244 1.02 -6.03 -14.73
CA TYR A 244 0.17 -4.88 -14.41
C TYR A 244 -1.01 -4.71 -15.38
N GLU A 245 -0.92 -5.21 -16.62
CA GLU A 245 -2.06 -5.31 -17.55
C GLU A 245 -3.14 -6.30 -17.10
N LYS A 246 -2.80 -7.22 -16.20
CA LYS A 246 -3.71 -8.23 -15.65
C LYS A 246 -4.10 -7.96 -14.19
N MET A 247 -3.46 -6.99 -13.55
CA MET A 247 -3.70 -6.59 -12.17
C MET A 247 -4.45 -5.26 -12.13
N VAL A 248 -5.10 -5.00 -10.99
CA VAL A 248 -5.80 -3.72 -10.76
C VAL A 248 -4.90 -2.69 -10.08
N GLY A 249 -3.88 -3.15 -9.36
CA GLY A 249 -2.95 -2.28 -8.65
C GLY A 249 -1.71 -3.05 -8.20
N ASP A 250 -1.09 -2.58 -7.13
CA ASP A 250 0.10 -3.16 -6.51
C ASP A 250 -0.22 -4.28 -5.51
N LYS A 251 -1.45 -4.33 -4.99
CA LYS A 251 -1.87 -5.22 -3.89
C LYS A 251 -1.58 -6.71 -4.12
N GLU A 252 -1.67 -7.22 -5.35
CA GLU A 252 -1.37 -8.62 -5.59
C GLU A 252 0.12 -8.94 -5.56
N THR A 253 1.00 -7.95 -5.78
CA THR A 253 2.44 -8.18 -5.87
C THR A 253 3.04 -8.67 -4.55
N PHE A 254 2.47 -8.28 -3.42
CA PHE A 254 2.97 -8.67 -2.10
C PHE A 254 2.80 -10.16 -1.82
N TRP A 255 1.61 -10.72 -2.05
CA TRP A 255 1.40 -12.15 -1.84
C TRP A 255 1.98 -12.99 -2.98
N ILE A 256 2.07 -12.45 -4.21
CA ILE A 256 2.74 -13.13 -5.33
C ILE A 256 4.25 -13.24 -5.07
N SER A 257 4.90 -12.20 -4.55
CA SER A 257 6.32 -12.28 -4.21
C SER A 257 6.58 -13.32 -3.12
N MET A 258 5.68 -13.43 -2.12
CA MET A 258 5.72 -14.48 -1.10
C MET A 258 5.61 -15.88 -1.73
N LEU A 259 4.63 -16.05 -2.63
CA LEU A 259 4.42 -17.29 -3.36
C LEU A 259 5.66 -17.68 -4.18
N LEU A 260 6.21 -16.76 -4.96
CA LEU A 260 7.37 -16.97 -5.82
C LEU A 260 8.65 -17.26 -5.04
N SER A 261 8.74 -16.82 -3.78
CA SER A 261 9.83 -17.16 -2.87
C SER A 261 9.75 -18.61 -2.36
N GLY A 262 8.66 -19.33 -2.67
CA GLY A 262 8.42 -20.71 -2.23
C GLY A 262 7.69 -20.78 -0.88
N LYS A 263 7.28 -19.64 -0.34
CA LYS A 263 6.55 -19.53 0.93
C LYS A 263 5.05 -19.50 0.68
N ARG A 264 4.27 -20.01 1.63
CA ARG A 264 2.81 -19.97 1.56
C ARG A 264 2.32 -18.61 2.08
N PRO A 265 1.58 -17.82 1.28
CA PRO A 265 0.99 -16.58 1.76
C PRO A 265 -0.13 -16.88 2.77
N TYR A 266 -0.07 -16.23 3.92
CA TYR A 266 -1.13 -16.24 4.93
C TYR A 266 -2.06 -15.04 4.75
N PHE A 267 -3.36 -15.32 4.68
CA PHE A 267 -4.40 -14.30 4.61
C PHE A 267 -5.28 -14.39 5.86
N ASN A 268 -5.59 -13.22 6.44
CA ASN A 268 -6.63 -13.06 7.45
C ASN A 268 -7.90 -13.83 7.04
N PRO A 269 -8.50 -14.63 7.95
CA PRO A 269 -9.65 -15.47 7.58
C PRO A 269 -10.91 -14.66 7.28
N TYR A 270 -11.01 -13.41 7.71
CA TYR A 270 -12.18 -12.57 7.48
C TYR A 270 -12.07 -11.84 6.14
N GLY A 271 -13.15 -11.88 5.36
CA GLY A 271 -13.25 -11.09 4.13
C GLY A 271 -13.55 -9.63 4.40
N LEU A 272 -13.24 -8.80 3.41
CA LEU A 272 -13.57 -7.38 3.41
C LEU A 272 -15.05 -7.14 3.72
N GLN A 273 -15.31 -6.28 4.68
CA GLN A 273 -16.62 -5.81 5.08
C GLN A 273 -16.80 -4.34 4.71
N ILE A 274 -18.00 -3.81 4.87
CA ILE A 274 -18.36 -2.45 4.42
C ILE A 274 -19.16 -1.71 5.48
N ILE A 275 -19.12 -0.39 5.38
CA ILE A 275 -20.12 0.51 5.95
C ILE A 275 -20.87 1.15 4.79
N GLY A 276 -22.19 1.22 4.89
CA GLY A 276 -23.00 1.70 3.79
C GLY A 276 -24.44 1.98 4.13
N LYS A 277 -25.22 2.22 3.08
CA LYS A 277 -26.62 2.62 3.15
C LYS A 277 -27.52 1.48 2.74
N LEU A 278 -28.65 1.33 3.44
CA LEU A 278 -29.67 0.36 3.07
C LEU A 278 -30.39 0.83 1.80
N ASN A 279 -30.40 -0.03 0.78
CA ASN A 279 -31.37 0.04 -0.30
C ASN A 279 -32.62 -0.77 0.11
N PRO A 280 -33.76 -0.11 0.43
CA PRO A 280 -34.93 -0.79 0.94
C PRO A 280 -35.62 -1.67 -0.11
N LYS A 281 -35.43 -1.42 -1.41
CA LYS A 281 -36.06 -2.23 -2.48
C LYS A 281 -35.43 -3.61 -2.56
N ASP A 282 -34.11 -3.66 -2.47
CA ASP A 282 -33.33 -4.88 -2.67
C ASP A 282 -32.94 -5.55 -1.34
N GLN A 283 -33.23 -4.91 -0.20
CA GLN A 283 -32.88 -5.38 1.16
C GLN A 283 -31.37 -5.66 1.31
N VAL A 284 -30.57 -4.83 0.65
CA VAL A 284 -29.10 -4.88 0.70
C VAL A 284 -28.52 -3.56 1.20
N VAL A 285 -27.45 -3.65 1.97
CA VAL A 285 -26.58 -2.55 2.32
C VAL A 285 -25.43 -2.53 1.32
N CYS A 286 -25.21 -1.43 0.65
CA CYS A 286 -24.08 -1.27 -0.26
C CYS A 286 -23.16 -0.17 0.26
N GLY A 287 -21.85 -0.35 0.08
CA GLY A 287 -20.88 0.72 0.28
C GLY A 287 -21.33 1.92 -0.54
N GLY A 288 -21.26 3.12 0.07
CA GLY A 288 -21.76 4.34 -0.55
C GLY A 288 -21.20 4.55 -1.96
N ASN A 289 -21.84 5.44 -2.73
CA ASN A 289 -21.29 5.89 -4.02
C ASN A 289 -19.81 6.30 -3.87
N GLY A 290 -19.04 6.35 -4.95
CA GLY A 290 -17.56 6.38 -4.90
C GLY A 290 -16.88 7.49 -4.07
N TYR A 291 -17.62 8.39 -3.40
CA TYR A 291 -17.13 9.36 -2.42
C TYR A 291 -17.32 8.93 -0.95
N ALA A 292 -18.24 8.00 -0.65
CA ALA A 292 -18.61 7.58 0.70
C ALA A 292 -18.30 6.10 0.99
N THR A 293 -17.54 5.42 0.12
CA THR A 293 -17.17 4.02 0.35
C THR A 293 -16.22 3.91 1.54
N VAL A 294 -16.62 3.16 2.57
CA VAL A 294 -15.78 2.78 3.70
C VAL A 294 -15.75 1.25 3.79
N ILE A 295 -14.55 0.70 3.74
CA ILE A 295 -14.28 -0.72 3.93
C ILE A 295 -13.88 -0.98 5.38
N VAL A 296 -14.17 -2.19 5.84
CA VAL A 296 -13.93 -2.63 7.21
C VAL A 296 -13.15 -3.93 7.16
N GLN A 297 -12.07 -4.00 7.92
CA GLN A 297 -11.34 -5.24 8.15
C GLN A 297 -11.52 -5.67 9.59
N TYR A 298 -11.82 -6.95 9.77
CA TYR A 298 -11.90 -7.59 11.08
C TYR A 298 -10.62 -8.37 11.33
N PHE A 299 -10.21 -8.46 12.58
CA PHE A 299 -9.05 -9.24 12.98
C PHE A 299 -9.29 -9.90 14.34
N THR A 300 -8.61 -11.02 14.57
CA THR A 300 -8.55 -11.69 15.87
C THR A 300 -7.09 -11.99 16.21
N PRO A 301 -6.56 -11.53 17.35
CA PRO A 301 -5.18 -11.82 17.74
C PRO A 301 -4.93 -13.31 18.01
N THR A 302 -5.98 -14.02 18.46
CA THR A 302 -5.94 -15.46 18.76
C THR A 302 -7.17 -16.16 18.17
N TYR A 303 -7.08 -17.45 17.85
CA TYR A 303 -8.18 -18.19 17.21
C TYR A 303 -9.45 -18.30 18.06
N ASN A 304 -9.37 -18.10 19.38
CA ASN A 304 -10.48 -18.30 20.32
C ASN A 304 -11.24 -17.02 20.69
N THR A 305 -10.83 -15.85 20.17
CA THR A 305 -11.51 -14.58 20.45
C THR A 305 -12.50 -14.21 19.34
N THR A 306 -13.60 -13.57 19.73
CA THR A 306 -14.57 -13.04 18.77
C THR A 306 -13.90 -11.98 17.90
N PRO A 307 -14.07 -12.02 16.56
CA PRO A 307 -13.46 -11.03 15.67
C PRO A 307 -14.02 -9.66 15.97
N SER A 308 -13.13 -8.67 16.05
CA SER A 308 -13.51 -7.27 16.23
C SER A 308 -12.97 -6.44 15.07
N ILE A 309 -13.55 -5.26 14.88
CA ILE A 309 -13.12 -4.33 13.85
C ILE A 309 -11.66 -3.98 14.11
N PHE A 310 -10.82 -4.16 13.11
CA PHE A 310 -9.39 -3.89 13.19
C PHE A 310 -9.06 -2.51 12.63
N TYR A 311 -9.53 -2.21 11.42
CA TYR A 311 -9.49 -0.86 10.87
C TYR A 311 -10.64 -0.57 9.92
N PHE A 312 -10.85 0.74 9.73
CA PHE A 312 -11.60 1.32 8.64
C PHE A 312 -10.64 1.86 7.59
N ASN A 313 -11.02 1.78 6.32
CA ASN A 313 -10.28 2.35 5.21
C ASN A 313 -11.27 2.86 4.14
N GLY A 314 -10.84 3.75 3.27
CA GLY A 314 -11.53 4.04 2.03
C GLY A 314 -11.81 5.52 1.85
N ARG A 315 -12.24 5.85 0.63
CA ARG A 315 -12.49 7.22 0.20
C ARG A 315 -13.51 7.99 1.05
N GLY A 316 -14.42 7.30 1.73
CA GLY A 316 -15.30 7.94 2.71
C GLY A 316 -14.52 8.59 3.86
N ILE A 317 -13.50 7.91 4.39
CA ILE A 317 -12.61 8.43 5.43
C ILE A 317 -11.82 9.63 4.89
N GLU A 318 -11.17 9.47 3.74
CA GLU A 318 -10.42 10.52 3.06
C GLU A 318 -11.28 11.78 2.84
N THR A 319 -12.52 11.59 2.36
CA THR A 319 -13.47 12.67 2.13
C THR A 319 -13.79 13.40 3.42
N MET A 320 -14.16 12.70 4.49
CA MET A 320 -14.44 13.33 5.79
C MET A 320 -13.27 14.16 6.31
N LEU A 321 -12.04 13.70 6.11
CA LEU A 321 -10.85 14.43 6.53
C LEU A 321 -10.46 15.57 5.57
N ARG A 322 -10.91 15.53 4.31
CA ARG A 322 -10.78 16.64 3.35
C ARG A 322 -11.66 17.82 3.66
N LEU A 323 -12.85 17.60 4.22
CA LEU A 323 -13.84 18.66 4.41
C LEU A 323 -13.34 19.74 5.38
N SER A 324 -13.36 20.99 4.91
CA SER A 324 -13.15 22.18 5.73
C SER A 324 -14.15 22.23 6.89
N PHE A 325 -13.74 22.79 8.02
CA PHE A 325 -14.60 23.01 9.19
C PHE A 325 -15.85 23.84 8.88
N ALA A 326 -15.82 24.67 7.83
CA ALA A 326 -16.98 25.46 7.41
C ALA A 326 -18.05 24.66 6.64
N HIS A 327 -17.78 23.40 6.27
CA HIS A 327 -18.64 22.58 5.40
C HIS A 327 -19.27 21.40 6.16
N ASN A 328 -19.97 21.69 7.26
CA ASN A 328 -20.65 20.64 8.05
C ASN A 328 -21.72 19.90 7.23
N ASP A 329 -22.41 20.58 6.30
CA ASP A 329 -23.44 19.95 5.44
C ASP A 329 -22.89 18.78 4.61
N THR A 330 -21.63 18.86 4.17
CA THR A 330 -21.00 17.76 3.42
C THR A 330 -20.60 16.60 4.33
N MET A 331 -20.26 16.88 5.59
CA MET A 331 -19.98 15.84 6.58
C MET A 331 -21.26 15.07 6.90
N ASP A 332 -22.36 15.78 7.11
CA ASP A 332 -23.69 15.18 7.31
C ASP A 332 -24.12 14.34 6.10
N THR A 333 -23.78 14.79 4.89
CA THR A 333 -24.00 14.02 3.66
C THR A 333 -23.24 12.69 3.71
N VAL A 334 -21.95 12.68 4.06
CA VAL A 334 -21.17 11.43 4.17
C VAL A 334 -21.73 10.54 5.29
N TRP A 335 -22.01 11.09 6.47
CA TRP A 335 -22.58 10.31 7.58
C TRP A 335 -23.93 9.69 7.24
N SER A 336 -24.77 10.39 6.46
CA SER A 336 -26.06 9.86 6.02
C SER A 336 -25.97 8.63 5.11
N GLU A 337 -24.81 8.41 4.50
CA GLU A 337 -24.51 7.23 3.67
C GLU A 337 -23.91 6.07 4.48
N LEU A 338 -23.53 6.29 5.74
CA LEU A 338 -22.89 5.30 6.62
C LEU A 338 -23.88 4.79 7.68
N GLN A 339 -24.94 4.11 7.27
CA GLN A 339 -26.05 3.75 8.19
C GLN A 339 -25.87 2.37 8.84
N TYR A 340 -25.26 1.44 8.12
CA TYR A 340 -25.13 0.06 8.52
C TYR A 340 -23.71 -0.43 8.29
N ILE A 341 -23.24 -1.29 9.19
CA ILE A 341 -21.95 -1.97 9.08
C ILE A 341 -22.18 -3.47 8.90
N SER A 342 -21.48 -4.08 7.96
CA SER A 342 -21.55 -5.54 7.80
C SER A 342 -20.68 -6.26 8.82
N GLN A 343 -21.24 -7.34 9.37
CA GLN A 343 -20.57 -8.19 10.34
C GLN A 343 -19.47 -9.01 9.67
N HIS A 344 -18.53 -9.53 10.47
CA HIS A 344 -17.45 -10.36 9.95
C HIS A 344 -18.00 -11.62 9.26
N VAL A 345 -17.50 -11.89 8.06
CA VAL A 345 -17.78 -13.13 7.33
C VAL A 345 -16.45 -13.79 6.97
N ALA A 346 -16.38 -15.10 7.15
CA ALA A 346 -15.21 -15.87 6.74
C ALA A 346 -15.05 -15.86 5.22
N TRP A 347 -13.79 -15.86 4.79
CA TRP A 347 -13.38 -15.89 3.40
C TRP A 347 -13.83 -14.66 2.62
N HIS A 348 -13.47 -14.62 1.34
CA HIS A 348 -13.71 -13.43 0.56
C HIS A 348 -15.18 -13.21 0.27
N GLN A 349 -15.52 -11.94 0.11
CA GLN A 349 -16.86 -11.49 -0.21
C GLN A 349 -16.90 -10.96 -1.64
N LYS A 350 -17.97 -11.28 -2.36
CA LYS A 350 -18.22 -10.72 -3.69
C LYS A 350 -18.84 -9.34 -3.54
N SER A 351 -18.38 -8.38 -4.36
CA SER A 351 -18.91 -7.00 -4.42
C SER A 351 -18.83 -6.19 -3.12
N VAL A 352 -19.27 -4.94 -3.21
CA VAL A 352 -19.42 -3.99 -2.09
C VAL A 352 -20.87 -3.92 -1.58
N CYS A 353 -21.63 -5.01 -1.65
CA CYS A 353 -23.00 -5.09 -1.12
C CYS A 353 -23.20 -6.32 -0.24
N ARG A 354 -24.04 -6.21 0.79
CA ARG A 354 -24.34 -7.25 1.78
C ARG A 354 -25.85 -7.29 2.02
N SER A 355 -26.40 -8.45 2.33
CA SER A 355 -27.81 -8.51 2.73
C SER A 355 -27.98 -7.82 4.09
N ILE A 356 -29.11 -7.16 4.31
CA ILE A 356 -29.37 -6.45 5.57
C ILE A 356 -29.27 -7.35 6.81
N GLN A 357 -29.55 -8.66 6.67
CA GLN A 357 -29.40 -9.65 7.73
C GLN A 357 -27.94 -9.87 8.15
N GLN A 358 -26.98 -9.53 7.29
CA GLN A 358 -25.55 -9.57 7.59
C GLN A 358 -25.04 -8.28 8.23
N CYS A 359 -25.92 -7.29 8.43
CA CYS A 359 -25.55 -5.96 8.87
C CYS A 359 -26.22 -5.60 10.20
N ILE A 360 -25.59 -4.68 10.91
CA ILE A 360 -26.15 -4.02 12.09
C ILE A 360 -26.09 -2.50 11.88
N ALA A 361 -26.86 -1.74 12.67
CA ALA A 361 -26.77 -0.29 12.65
C ALA A 361 -25.33 0.15 12.94
N PHE A 362 -24.80 1.09 12.17
CA PHE A 362 -23.46 1.61 12.38
C PHE A 362 -23.48 2.67 13.47
N ASP A 363 -22.64 2.47 14.50
CA ASP A 363 -22.47 3.42 15.60
C ASP A 363 -21.49 4.53 15.19
N HIS A 364 -22.01 5.70 14.86
CA HIS A 364 -21.20 6.87 14.48
C HIS A 364 -20.31 7.34 15.64
N ASP A 365 -20.76 7.20 16.88
CA ASP A 365 -20.04 7.68 18.05
C ASP A 365 -18.74 6.91 18.27
N SER A 366 -18.63 5.68 17.73
CA SER A 366 -17.41 4.88 17.77
C SER A 366 -16.25 5.46 16.96
N ILE A 367 -16.52 6.22 15.88
CA ILE A 367 -15.49 6.73 14.96
C ILE A 367 -15.46 8.26 14.88
N ALA A 368 -16.59 8.94 15.13
CA ALA A 368 -16.71 10.38 14.97
C ALA A 368 -15.70 11.19 15.80
N PRO A 369 -15.41 10.87 17.07
CA PRO A 369 -14.38 11.56 17.85
C PRO A 369 -12.99 11.47 17.20
N THR A 370 -12.65 10.32 16.65
CA THR A 370 -11.38 10.09 15.96
C THR A 370 -11.29 10.91 14.67
N ILE A 371 -12.36 10.90 13.85
CA ILE A 371 -12.43 11.74 12.64
C ILE A 371 -12.31 13.22 12.98
N GLN A 372 -13.04 13.68 14.00
CA GLN A 372 -13.00 15.08 14.42
C GLN A 372 -11.60 15.49 14.89
N THR A 373 -10.96 14.64 15.69
CA THR A 373 -9.59 14.86 16.18
C THR A 373 -8.60 14.96 15.01
N LEU A 374 -8.67 14.04 14.04
CA LEU A 374 -7.83 14.06 12.84
C LEU A 374 -8.08 15.31 11.99
N ARG A 375 -9.33 15.76 11.84
CA ARG A 375 -9.66 17.02 11.16
C ARG A 375 -9.04 18.23 11.87
N THR A 376 -9.15 18.29 13.20
CA THR A 376 -8.61 19.40 13.99
C THR A 376 -7.10 19.50 13.79
N TYR A 377 -6.38 18.38 13.87
CA TYR A 377 -4.94 18.38 13.63
C TYR A 377 -4.58 18.80 12.22
N LYS A 378 -5.31 18.31 11.21
CA LYS A 378 -5.11 18.75 9.83
C LYS A 378 -5.30 20.25 9.67
N HIS A 379 -6.35 20.82 10.28
CA HIS A 379 -6.60 22.26 10.20
C HIS A 379 -5.51 23.07 10.89
N ILE A 380 -5.09 22.69 12.10
CA ILE A 380 -3.97 23.32 12.80
C ILE A 380 -2.73 23.30 11.92
N PHE A 381 -2.41 22.15 11.32
CA PHE A 381 -1.24 22.07 10.45
C PHE A 381 -1.36 22.96 9.22
N THR A 382 -2.51 22.94 8.53
CA THR A 382 -2.75 23.78 7.34
C THR A 382 -2.70 25.27 7.67
N MET A 383 -3.06 25.67 8.90
CA MET A 383 -2.98 27.05 9.38
C MET A 383 -1.56 27.45 9.84
N SER A 384 -0.82 26.51 10.42
CA SER A 384 0.55 26.73 10.93
C SER A 384 1.62 26.64 9.83
N THR A 385 1.32 25.97 8.72
CA THR A 385 2.13 26.04 7.51
C THR A 385 1.80 27.34 6.78
N PRO A 386 2.80 28.15 6.39
CA PRO A 386 2.55 29.34 5.60
C PRO A 386 1.69 28.96 4.39
N LYS A 387 0.53 29.63 4.22
CA LYS A 387 -0.41 29.35 3.14
C LYS A 387 0.35 29.23 1.83
N MET A 388 0.50 28.01 1.35
CA MET A 388 1.09 27.74 0.05
C MET A 388 -0.03 28.05 -0.95
N LEU A 389 -0.02 29.25 -1.53
CA LEU A 389 -0.98 29.64 -2.56
C LEU A 389 -0.70 28.84 -3.84
N ILE A 390 -1.67 28.05 -4.26
CA ILE A 390 -1.60 27.22 -5.48
C ILE A 390 -2.48 27.92 -6.54
N TYR A 391 -1.86 28.42 -7.62
CA TYR A 391 -2.51 28.89 -8.85
C TYR A 391 -2.79 27.71 -9.79
N LYS A 392 -4.04 27.51 -10.19
CA LYS A 392 -4.39 26.46 -11.15
C LYS A 392 -5.15 27.08 -12.32
N ASN A 393 -4.60 27.03 -13.52
CA ASN A 393 -5.30 27.45 -14.75
C ASN A 393 -5.99 28.83 -14.67
N GLY A 394 -5.35 29.82 -14.01
CA GLY A 394 -5.91 31.17 -13.87
C GLY A 394 -6.94 31.35 -12.75
N ASP A 395 -7.29 30.29 -12.00
CA ASP A 395 -8.15 30.36 -10.82
C ASP A 395 -7.42 29.90 -9.54
N LEU A 396 -7.63 30.66 -8.47
CA LEU A 396 -7.18 30.34 -7.11
C LEU A 396 -8.08 29.23 -6.55
N SER A 397 -7.52 28.05 -6.29
CA SER A 397 -8.23 27.02 -5.51
C SER A 397 -7.29 26.37 -4.49
N GLU A 398 -7.75 26.32 -3.24
CA GLU A 398 -7.06 25.70 -2.10
C GLU A 398 -7.14 24.17 -2.23
N ASN A 399 -6.10 23.48 -2.70
CA ASN A 399 -5.97 22.04 -2.44
C ASN A 399 -4.57 21.47 -2.72
N ASN A 400 -3.96 20.90 -1.67
CA ASN A 400 -3.38 19.52 -1.60
C ASN A 400 -2.37 19.35 -0.44
N THR A 401 -2.77 19.73 0.79
CA THR A 401 -2.05 19.41 2.04
C THR A 401 -2.63 18.18 2.73
N MET A 402 -3.19 17.23 1.98
CA MET A 402 -3.99 16.15 2.58
C MET A 402 -3.14 15.00 3.13
N ILE A 403 -1.98 14.79 2.53
CA ILE A 403 -1.46 13.44 2.39
C ILE A 403 -0.51 13.04 3.52
N ILE A 404 0.10 14.03 4.15
CA ILE A 404 0.99 13.81 5.29
C ILE A 404 0.17 13.61 6.59
N PHE A 405 -1.16 13.86 6.59
CA PHE A 405 -1.89 14.15 7.84
C PHE A 405 -2.63 13.01 8.55
N GLN A 406 -3.20 12.05 7.82
CA GLN A 406 -3.96 10.97 8.46
C GLN A 406 -3.09 10.06 9.33
N PHE A 407 -1.81 9.93 8.97
CA PHE A 407 -0.87 8.98 9.52
C PHE A 407 -0.39 9.30 10.95
N PHE A 408 -0.15 10.57 11.27
CA PHE A 408 0.62 10.91 12.48
C PHE A 408 -0.15 10.89 13.80
N PHE A 409 -1.49 10.96 13.80
CA PHE A 409 -2.23 11.26 15.04
C PHE A 409 -3.15 10.16 15.58
N SER A 410 -3.50 9.12 14.81
CA SER A 410 -4.14 7.92 15.37
C SER A 410 -3.25 7.20 16.40
N LEU A 411 -1.93 7.35 16.29
CA LEU A 411 -0.94 6.85 17.25
C LEU A 411 -0.79 7.71 18.51
N ILE A 412 -0.97 9.05 18.41
CA ILE A 412 -0.86 9.96 19.56
C ILE A 412 -2.01 9.74 20.57
N ILE A 413 -3.19 9.35 20.09
CA ILE A 413 -4.35 9.04 20.93
C ILE A 413 -4.11 7.77 21.81
N ASN A 414 -3.28 6.82 21.35
CA ASN A 414 -3.10 5.53 22.04
C ASN A 414 -1.88 5.46 22.98
N HIS A 415 -1.00 6.47 23.00
CA HIS A 415 0.18 6.53 23.88
C HIS A 415 0.38 7.90 24.56
N PRO A 416 -0.56 8.34 25.43
CA PRO A 416 -0.48 9.65 26.09
C PRO A 416 0.72 9.82 27.03
N ASN A 417 1.34 8.72 27.48
CA ASN A 417 2.39 8.75 28.50
C ASN A 417 3.80 9.13 28.00
N ASN A 418 3.99 9.32 26.69
CA ASN A 418 5.30 9.72 26.13
C ASN A 418 5.43 11.24 25.89
N PHE A 419 4.41 12.05 26.20
CA PHE A 419 4.50 13.50 26.16
C PHE A 419 4.17 14.09 27.54
N ARG A 420 5.16 14.67 28.22
CA ARG A 420 4.94 15.40 29.48
C ARG A 420 4.50 16.84 29.18
N LEU A 421 3.19 17.06 29.18
CA LEU A 421 2.61 18.39 29.40
C LEU A 421 2.95 18.84 30.82
N LYS A 422 3.81 19.86 30.95
CA LYS A 422 4.06 20.50 32.24
C LYS A 422 3.19 21.74 32.35
N CYS A 423 1.99 21.58 32.90
CA CYS A 423 1.14 22.72 33.24
C CYS A 423 1.78 23.50 34.40
N LYS A 424 1.98 24.81 34.21
CA LYS A 424 2.27 25.73 35.30
C LYS A 424 1.46 27.01 35.07
N ASN A 425 0.53 27.27 35.98
CA ASN A 425 -0.27 28.48 36.14
C ASN A 425 -1.05 28.94 34.89
N ASP A 426 -2.24 28.37 34.68
CA ASP A 426 -3.40 28.90 33.92
C ASP A 426 -3.19 29.60 32.56
N SER A 427 -2.07 29.34 31.87
CA SER A 427 -1.88 29.72 30.47
C SER A 427 -1.07 28.64 29.71
N ILE A 428 -1.62 28.17 28.60
CA ILE A 428 -0.90 27.35 27.61
C ILE A 428 -0.17 28.31 26.68
N GLU A 429 1.14 28.48 26.90
CA GLU A 429 1.98 29.34 26.08
C GLU A 429 2.67 28.49 24.98
N PHE A 430 2.29 28.70 23.71
CA PHE A 430 3.00 28.15 22.57
C PHE A 430 4.18 29.07 22.24
N ILE A 431 5.41 28.66 22.55
CA ILE A 431 6.61 29.38 22.09
C ILE A 431 6.95 28.88 20.68
N LEU A 432 6.49 29.62 19.67
CA LEU A 432 6.96 29.53 18.29
C LEU A 432 7.84 30.77 18.01
N THR A 433 9.16 30.62 18.15
CA THR A 433 10.11 31.65 17.72
C THR A 433 10.30 31.59 16.21
N LYS A 434 9.55 32.46 15.52
CA LYS A 434 9.94 33.37 14.42
C LYS A 434 11.18 32.98 13.59
N LEU A 435 11.02 32.70 12.29
CA LEU A 435 11.96 33.17 11.26
C LEU A 435 11.34 33.20 9.85
N GLU A 436 11.82 34.17 9.08
CA GLU A 436 11.18 34.83 7.94
C GLU A 436 11.16 34.05 6.61
N ALA A 437 10.31 34.58 5.72
CA ALA A 437 10.07 34.15 4.37
C ALA A 437 11.24 34.46 3.45
N GLU A 438 11.51 33.57 2.49
CA GLU A 438 11.77 33.97 1.11
C GLU A 438 11.66 32.80 0.12
N LEU A 439 11.08 33.13 -1.03
CA LEU A 439 11.38 32.65 -2.38
C LEU A 439 10.84 31.29 -2.92
N PHE A 440 10.16 31.48 -4.05
CA PHE A 440 9.97 30.62 -5.24
C PHE A 440 8.70 29.77 -5.44
N SER A 441 8.10 30.12 -6.58
CA SER A 441 7.13 29.42 -7.40
C SER A 441 7.72 28.18 -8.07
N SER A 442 7.02 27.03 -7.98
CA SER A 442 6.56 26.26 -9.16
C SER A 442 5.87 24.97 -8.72
N PHE A 443 4.67 24.77 -9.28
CA PHE A 443 3.74 23.65 -9.28
C PHE A 443 4.40 22.27 -9.59
N GLU A 444 3.82 21.09 -9.33
CA GLU A 444 2.40 20.69 -9.45
C GLU A 444 2.17 19.27 -8.87
N ASN A 445 0.98 19.06 -8.26
CA ASN A 445 0.24 17.83 -7.94
C ASN A 445 0.96 16.55 -7.56
N SER A 446 0.69 15.98 -6.37
CA SER A 446 0.77 14.53 -6.18
C SER A 446 0.20 13.97 -4.85
N TYR A 447 0.13 12.63 -4.74
CA TYR A 447 -0.28 11.76 -3.61
C TYR A 447 0.96 11.07 -2.99
N VAL A 448 0.95 10.73 -1.70
CA VAL A 448 2.09 10.28 -0.86
C VAL A 448 1.57 9.15 0.04
N GLN A 449 2.37 8.10 0.20
CA GLN A 449 2.01 6.91 0.97
C GLN A 449 3.07 6.67 2.04
N VAL A 450 2.65 6.23 3.24
CA VAL A 450 3.53 6.18 4.41
C VAL A 450 3.68 4.74 4.94
N MET A 451 4.88 4.35 5.31
CA MET A 451 5.27 3.00 5.71
C MET A 451 6.01 3.02 7.06
N PHE A 452 5.82 2.01 7.91
CA PHE A 452 6.45 1.92 9.23
C PHE A 452 7.49 0.78 9.30
N PHE A 453 8.55 1.00 10.08
CA PHE A 453 9.60 0.04 10.37
C PHE A 453 9.81 -0.12 11.88
N ILE A 454 10.05 -1.35 12.34
CA ILE A 454 10.32 -1.67 13.74
C ILE A 454 11.67 -2.38 13.85
N LYS A 455 12.54 -1.90 14.75
CA LYS A 455 13.79 -2.54 15.14
C LYS A 455 13.62 -3.25 16.48
N ASN A 456 14.04 -4.52 16.56
CA ASN A 456 14.11 -5.27 17.81
C ASN A 456 15.56 -5.17 18.33
N GLU A 457 15.76 -4.65 19.53
CA GLU A 457 17.02 -4.81 20.25
C GLU A 457 16.78 -5.83 21.36
N THR A 458 17.60 -6.88 21.35
CA THR A 458 17.65 -7.96 22.35
C THR A 458 17.79 -7.44 23.76
#